data_AF-A0A661ALZ7-F1
#
_entry.id   AF-A0A661ALZ7-F1
#
_cell.length_a   1.000
_cell.length_b   1.000
_cell.length_c   1.000
_cell.angle_alpha   90.00
_cell.angle_beta   90.00
_cell.angle_gamma   90.00
#
_symmetry.space_group_name_H-M   'P 1'
#
loop_
_entity.id
_entity.type
_entity.pdbx_description
1 polymer ?
#
loop_
_entity_poly.entity_id
_entity_poly.type
_entity_poly.pdbx_seq_one_letter_code
_entity_poly.pdbx_strand_id
1 'polypeptide(L)' 'MQNYEELFEKLGVIKQGHFLLTSGLHSGTYFEKFRLLEHPRVVEGLVRDMLSPFLNEKIDWV' A
#
# COMPACT_ATOMS: atom_id res chain seq x y z
N MET A 1 -2.74 10.19 11.37
CA MET A 1 -2.31 9.36 10.22
C MET A 1 -1.08 8.60 10.67
N GLN A 2 -1.16 7.27 10.70
CA GLN A 2 0.01 6.44 11.00
C GLN A 2 1.03 6.56 9.88
N ASN A 3 2.32 6.69 10.20
CA ASN A 3 3.36 6.61 9.17
C ASN A 3 3.62 5.12 8.85
N TYR A 4 3.21 4.66 7.67
CA TYR A 4 3.34 3.27 7.24
C TYR A 4 4.69 2.95 6.58
N GLU A 5 5.53 3.94 6.30
CA GLU A 5 6.76 3.76 5.52
C GLU A 5 7.72 2.75 6.17
N GLU A 6 8.09 2.95 7.43
CA GLU A 6 8.96 2.00 8.16
C GLU A 6 8.34 0.60 8.26
N LEU A 7 7.01 0.52 8.39
CA LEU A 7 6.32 -0.76 8.46
C LEU A 7 6.41 -1.48 7.10
N PHE A 8 6.19 -0.77 6.01
CA PHE A 8 6.28 -1.33 4.66
C PHE A 8 7.69 -1.77 4.30
N GLU A 9 8.72 -1.04 4.75
CA GLU A 9 10.10 -1.49 4.63
C GLU A 9 10.34 -2.79 5.42
N LYS A 10 9.92 -2.84 6.69
CA LYS A 10 10.07 -4.03 7.55
C LYS A 10 9.34 -5.26 7.01
N LEU A 11 8.17 -5.08 6.40
CA LEU A 11 7.38 -6.16 5.80
C LEU A 11 7.86 -6.54 4.38
N GLY A 12 8.86 -5.84 3.83
CA GLY A 12 9.35 -6.08 2.47
C GLY A 12 8.33 -5.71 1.37
N VAL A 13 7.39 -4.83 1.70
CA VAL A 13 6.41 -4.27 0.77
C VAL A 13 7.10 -3.28 -0.16
N ILE A 14 7.99 -2.44 0.36
CA ILE A 14 8.85 -1.58 -0.47
C ILE A 14 10.12 -2.36 -0.82
N LYS A 15 10.35 -2.56 -2.12
CA LYS A 15 11.59 -3.13 -2.65
C LYS A 15 12.41 -2.05 -3.31
N GLN A 16 13.73 -2.06 -3.07
CA GLN A 16 14.71 -1.18 -3.70
C GLN A 16 15.47 -1.94 -4.79
N GLY A 17 15.71 -1.29 -5.93
CA GLY A 17 16.41 -1.91 -7.07
C GLY A 17 16.23 -1.13 -8.36
N HIS A 18 16.20 -1.84 -9.49
CA HIS A 18 15.87 -1.25 -10.79
C HIS A 18 14.74 -2.08 -11.42
N PHE A 19 13.54 -1.51 -11.44
CA PHE A 19 12.34 -2.15 -11.94
C PHE A 19 11.87 -1.46 -13.22
N LEU A 20 11.55 -2.25 -14.24
CA LEU A 20 10.76 -1.80 -15.39
C LEU A 20 9.27 -1.99 -15.04
N LEU A 21 8.55 -0.89 -14.88
CA LEU A 21 7.13 -0.89 -14.55
C LEU A 21 6.30 -1.23 -15.79
N THR A 22 5.04 -1.61 -15.58
CA THR A 22 4.09 -1.91 -16.67
C THR A 22 3.79 -0.71 -17.56
N SER A 23 4.08 0.51 -17.10
CA SER A 23 4.04 1.74 -17.89
C SER A 23 5.20 1.89 -18.87
N GLY A 24 6.22 1.02 -18.79
CA GLY A 24 7.48 1.15 -19.53
C GLY A 24 8.50 2.08 -18.84
N LEU A 25 8.15 2.71 -17.71
CA LEU A 25 9.07 3.56 -16.95
C LEU A 25 9.97 2.73 -16.03
N HIS A 26 11.19 3.23 -15.83
CA HIS A 26 12.12 2.66 -14.86
C HIS A 26 11.88 3.30 -13.48
N SER A 27 11.90 2.49 -12.44
CA SER A 27 11.76 2.94 -11.04
C SER A 27 12.85 2.32 -10.16
N GLY A 28 13.34 3.13 -9.22
CA GLY A 28 14.22 2.67 -8.14
C GLY A 28 13.50 1.83 -7.08
N THR A 29 12.16 1.92 -7.04
CA THR A 29 11.31 1.28 -6.05
C THR A 29 10.19 0.47 -6.69
N TYR A 30 9.78 -0.61 -6.03
CA TYR A 30 8.60 -1.40 -6.38
C TYR A 30 7.77 -1.74 -5.15
N PHE A 31 6.45 -1.63 -5.26
CA PHE A 31 5.51 -1.94 -4.18
C PHE A 31 4.96 -3.36 -4.34
N GLU A 32 5.51 -4.30 -3.57
CA GLU A 32 5.13 -5.71 -3.52
C GLU A 32 3.87 -5.90 -2.66
N LYS A 33 2.70 -5.57 -3.22
CA LYS A 33 1.41 -5.61 -2.52
C LYS A 33 1.09 -6.97 -1.89
N PHE A 34 1.58 -8.08 -2.43
CA PHE A 34 1.35 -9.41 -1.86
C PHE A 34 1.96 -9.56 -0.46
N ARG A 35 3.11 -8.94 -0.20
CA ARG A 35 3.71 -8.90 1.15
C ARG A 35 2.81 -8.18 2.15
N LEU A 36 2.14 -7.11 1.74
CA LEU A 36 1.20 -6.41 2.60
C LEU A 36 -0.04 -7.27 2.89
N LEU A 37 -0.56 -7.96 1.86
CA LEU A 37 -1.74 -8.82 1.97
C LEU A 37 -1.53 -10.07 2.85
N GLU A 38 -0.28 -10.48 3.07
CA GLU A 38 0.10 -11.50 4.06
C GLU A 38 -0.21 -11.07 5.52
N HIS A 39 -0.47 -9.77 5.76
CA HIS A 39 -0.75 -9.21 7.09
C HIS A 39 -2.14 -8.55 7.18
N PRO A 40 -3.24 -9.32 7.31
CA PRO A 40 -4.61 -8.80 7.29
C PRO A 40 -4.90 -7.68 8.29
N ARG A 41 -4.34 -7.74 9.50
CA ARG A 41 -4.51 -6.68 10.52
C ARG A 41 -3.87 -5.35 10.11
N VAL A 42 -2.74 -5.40 9.41
CA VAL A 42 -2.08 -4.20 8.88
C VAL A 42 -2.90 -3.61 7.74
N VAL A 43 -3.39 -4.46 6.84
CA VAL A 43 -4.29 -4.07 5.74
C VAL A 43 -5.55 -3.41 6.27
N GLU A 44 -6.18 -3.97 7.30
CA GLU A 44 -7.40 -3.41 7.90
C GLU A 44 -7.16 -1.99 8.44
N GLY A 45 -6.08 -1.79 9.20
CA GLY A 45 -5.71 -0.48 9.71
C GLY A 45 -5.43 0.53 8.60
N LEU A 46 -4.65 0.13 7.59
CA LEU A 46 -4.33 0.96 6.44
C LEU A 46 -5.58 1.38 5.66
N VAL A 47 -6.46 0.44 5.35
CA VAL A 47 -7.69 0.70 4.59
C VAL A 47 -8.65 1.58 5.40
N ARG A 48 -8.73 1.37 6.72
CA ARG A 48 -9.53 2.24 7.61
C ARG A 48 -9.03 3.68 7.58
N ASP A 49 -7.71 3.89 7.67
CA ASP A 49 -7.11 5.22 7.57
C ASP A 49 -7.32 5.84 6.18
N MET A 50 -7.18 5.04 5.11
CA MET A 50 -7.39 5.45 3.72
C MET A 50 -8.85 5.88 3.44
N LEU A 51 -9.81 5.20 4.05
CA LEU A 51 -11.24 5.49 3.88
C LEU A 51 -11.74 6.63 4.77
N SER A 52 -10.93 7.15 5.69
CA SER A 52 -11.32 8.25 6.59
C SER A 52 -11.90 9.49 5.88
N PRO A 53 -11.45 9.90 4.66
CA PRO A 53 -12.06 11.02 3.95
C PRO A 53 -13.45 10.71 3.37
N PHE A 54 -13.78 9.43 3.21
CA PHE A 54 -15.00 8.96 2.53
C PHE A 54 -16.10 8.54 3.51
N LEU A 55 -15.94 8.76 4.81
CA LEU A 55 -16.88 8.30 5.84
C LEU A 55 -18.30 8.86 5.69
N ASN A 56 -18.46 9.99 5.01
CA ASN A 56 -19.74 10.63 4.74
C ASN A 56 -20.19 10.51 3.27
N GLU A 57 -19.43 9.79 2.45
CA GLU A 57 -19.74 9.56 1.04
C GLU A 57 -20.69 8.38 0.91
N LYS A 58 -21.66 8.46 0.01
CA LYS A 58 -22.49 7.31 -0.36
C LYS A 58 -21.72 6.45 -1.35
N ILE A 59 -21.17 5.34 -0.88
CA ILE A 59 -20.47 4.36 -1.72
C ILE A 59 -21.44 3.22 -2.03
N ASP A 60 -21.79 3.08 -3.31
CA ASP A 60 -22.71 2.02 -3.76
C ASP A 60 -21.98 0.69 -4.03
N TRP A 61 -20.72 0.73 -4.49
CA TRP A 61 -19.87 -0.43 -4.82
C TRP A 61 -18.38 -0.11 -4.60
N VAL A 62 -17.55 -1.14 -4.40
CA VAL A 62 -16.08 -1.06 -4.27
C VAL A 62 -15.42 -1.99 -5.30
#